data_AF-A0A7S3TT74-F1
#
_entry.id   AF-A0A7S3TT74-F1
#
_cell.length_a   1.000
_cell.length_b   1.000
_cell.length_c   1.000
_cell.angle_alpha   90.00
_cell.angle_beta   90.00
_cell.angle_gamma   90.00
#
_symmetry.space_group_name_H-M   'P 1'
#
loop_
_entity.id
_entity.type
_entity.pdbx_description
1 polymer ?
#
loop_
_entity_poly.entity_id
_entity_poly.type
_entity_poly.pdbx_seq_one_letter_code
_entity_poly.pdbx_strand_id
1 'polypeptide(L)'
;CKGGDVGTVVRVNLENEAGIVEYGGSYKAETFRKHAIQQVDVPVVDKFGGVPGPRDVAKVISRCNLNKTDGHDRRAIMVHCKGGFGRSVVFACCIVIWEQDVPG
;
A
#
# COMPACT_ATOMS: atom_id res chain seq x y z
N CYS A 1 19.48 4.08 15.37
CA CYS A 1 18.14 3.59 14.98
C CYS A 1 18.27 2.73 13.73
N LYS A 2 18.08 1.41 13.83
CA LYS A 2 18.02 0.54 12.63
C LYS A 2 16.76 0.93 11.87
N GLY A 3 16.90 1.44 10.65
CA GLY A 3 15.77 1.86 9.81
C GLY A 3 14.76 0.74 9.66
N GLY A 4 13.46 1.07 9.75
CA GLY A 4 12.38 0.10 9.71
C GLY A 4 12.49 -0.80 8.48
N ASP A 5 12.29 -2.10 8.69
CA ASP A 5 12.46 -3.12 7.66
C ASP A 5 11.25 -3.18 6.72
N VAL A 6 10.96 -2.07 6.02
CA VAL A 6 9.87 -1.99 5.05
C VAL A 6 10.32 -2.66 3.75
N GLY A 7 9.57 -3.66 3.31
CA GLY A 7 9.82 -4.36 2.05
C GLY A 7 8.93 -3.88 0.91
N THR A 8 7.72 -3.41 1.22
CA THR A 8 6.76 -2.93 0.22
C THR A 8 6.10 -1.64 0.64
N VAL A 9 5.97 -0.70 -0.30
CA VAL A 9 5.14 0.51 -0.20
C VAL A 9 3.95 0.36 -1.15
N VAL A 10 2.74 0.50 -0.61
CA VAL A 10 1.49 0.49 -1.36
C VAL A 10 0.96 1.92 -1.42
N ARG A 11 0.93 2.50 -2.62
CA ARG A 11 0.39 3.83 -2.87
C ARG A 11 -1.04 3.71 -3.40
N VAL A 12 -1.97 4.34 -2.69
CA VAL A 12 -3.41 4.22 -3.01
C VAL A 12 -4.04 5.53 -3.49
N ASN A 13 -3.29 6.64 -3.46
CA ASN A 13 -3.68 7.90 -4.08
C ASN A 13 -3.25 7.96 -5.56
N LEU A 14 -3.88 8.88 -6.29
CA LEU A 14 -3.45 9.20 -7.65
C LEU A 14 -2.13 9.97 -7.60
N GLU A 15 -1.23 9.75 -8.57
CA GLU A 15 0.03 10.51 -8.67
C GLU A 15 -0.22 12.00 -8.88
N ASN A 16 -1.31 12.31 -9.57
CA ASN A 16 -1.76 13.64 -9.94
C ASN A 16 -2.98 14.11 -9.14
N GLU A 17 -3.18 13.60 -7.91
CA GLU A 17 -4.28 14.04 -7.05
C GLU A 17 -4.12 15.53 -6.68
N ALA A 18 -5.24 16.27 -6.61
CA ALA A 18 -5.24 17.67 -6.21
C ALA A 18 -4.58 17.85 -4.83
N GLY A 19 -3.78 18.90 -4.65
CA GLY A 19 -2.93 19.09 -3.48
C GLY A 19 -1.75 18.11 -3.32
N ILE A 20 -1.47 17.23 -4.28
CA ILE A 20 -0.16 16.57 -4.42
C ILE A 20 0.63 17.25 -5.54
N VAL A 21 -0.03 17.53 -6.66
CA VAL A 21 0.54 18.25 -7.80
C VAL A 21 1.08 19.63 -7.38
N GLU A 22 0.35 20.31 -6.49
CA GLU A 22 0.73 21.63 -5.96
C GLU A 22 2.06 21.62 -5.18
N TYR A 23 2.49 20.47 -4.67
CA TYR A 23 3.76 20.29 -3.93
C TYR A 23 4.87 19.68 -4.80
N GLY A 24 4.73 19.71 -6.13
CA GLY A 24 5.71 19.16 -7.06
C GLY A 24 5.44 17.72 -7.51
N GLY A 25 4.25 17.19 -7.20
CA GLY A 25 3.82 15.86 -7.62
C GLY A 25 4.17 14.75 -6.62
N SER A 26 3.75 13.53 -6.93
CA SER A 26 4.10 12.36 -6.12
C SER A 26 5.56 11.94 -6.35
N TYR A 27 6.09 11.11 -5.46
CA TYR A 27 7.40 10.50 -5.64
C TYR A 27 7.40 9.53 -6.83
N LYS A 28 8.60 9.24 -7.35
CA LYS A 28 8.81 8.22 -8.39
C LYS A 28 9.16 6.86 -7.78
N ALA A 29 8.70 5.77 -8.40
CA ALA A 29 8.93 4.41 -7.90
C ALA A 29 10.41 4.02 -7.81
N GLU A 30 11.25 4.63 -8.65
CA GLU A 30 12.70 4.47 -8.65
C GLU A 30 13.33 4.89 -7.31
N THR A 31 12.68 5.80 -6.57
CA THR A 31 13.14 6.26 -5.25
C THR A 31 13.22 5.13 -4.24
N PHE A 32 12.34 4.13 -4.34
CA PHE A 32 12.26 2.99 -3.42
C PHE A 32 13.08 1.79 -3.90
N ARG A 33 13.22 1.61 -5.22
CA ARG A 33 14.02 0.52 -5.81
C ARG A 33 15.46 0.53 -5.31
N LYS A 34 16.07 1.71 -5.13
CA LYS A 34 17.44 1.85 -4.61
C LYS A 34 17.63 1.32 -3.18
N HIS A 35 16.52 1.11 -2.45
CA HIS A 35 16.50 0.57 -1.10
C HIS A 35 15.93 -0.85 -1.04
N ALA A 36 15.81 -1.53 -2.19
CA ALA A 36 15.15 -2.83 -2.31
C ALA A 36 13.72 -2.82 -1.71
N ILE A 37 13.02 -1.69 -1.85
CA ILE A 37 11.62 -1.54 -1.46
C ILE A 37 10.78 -1.63 -2.73
N GLN A 38 9.87 -2.60 -2.76
CA GLN A 38 8.89 -2.75 -3.83
C GLN A 38 7.83 -1.67 -3.71
N GLN A 39 7.42 -1.07 -4.83
CA GLN A 39 6.24 -0.21 -4.87
C GLN A 39 5.08 -0.92 -5.58
N VAL A 40 3.88 -0.79 -5.02
CA VAL A 40 2.62 -1.27 -5.60
C VAL A 40 1.65 -0.11 -5.69
N ASP A 41 1.27 0.26 -6.91
CA ASP A 41 0.28 1.32 -7.14
C ASP A 41 -1.12 0.73 -7.33
N VAL A 42 -2.06 1.16 -6.48
CA VAL A 42 -3.47 0.74 -6.50
C VAL A 42 -4.35 1.97 -6.27
N PRO A 43 -4.40 2.91 -7.24
CA PRO A 43 -5.07 4.18 -7.06
C PRO A 43 -6.57 3.98 -6.90
N VAL A 44 -7.11 4.48 -5.79
CA VAL A 44 -8.56 4.53 -5.52
C VAL A 44 -8.99 5.98 -5.59
N VAL A 45 -10.00 6.29 -6.39
CA VAL A 45 -10.49 7.67 -6.56
C VAL A 45 -11.16 8.14 -5.26
N ASP A 46 -10.69 9.26 -4.71
CA ASP A 46 -11.23 9.87 -3.50
C ASP A 46 -12.45 10.73 -3.80
N LYS A 47 -13.55 10.09 -4.21
CA LYS A 47 -14.84 10.75 -4.44
C LYS A 47 -15.94 9.97 -3.74
N PHE A 48 -16.81 10.70 -3.04
CA PHE A 48 -18.01 10.14 -2.40
C PHE A 48 -17.74 8.95 -1.46
N GLY A 49 -16.62 8.99 -0.71
CA GLY A 49 -16.25 7.89 0.17
C GLY A 49 -15.70 6.67 -0.55
N GLY A 50 -15.02 6.86 -1.69
CA GLY A 50 -14.43 5.79 -2.49
C GLY A 50 -13.62 4.79 -1.66
N VAL A 51 -14.02 3.53 -1.74
CA VAL A 51 -13.36 2.39 -1.09
C VAL A 51 -12.70 1.48 -2.14
N PRO A 52 -11.62 0.76 -1.77
CA PRO A 52 -11.03 -0.22 -2.68
C PRO A 52 -12.01 -1.33 -3.03
N GLY A 53 -12.03 -1.72 -4.31
CA GLY A 53 -12.79 -2.88 -4.76
C GLY A 53 -12.06 -4.19 -4.43
N PRO A 54 -12.75 -5.35 -4.50
CA PRO A 54 -12.13 -6.65 -4.25
C PRO A 54 -10.90 -6.93 -5.13
N ARG A 55 -10.92 -6.45 -6.39
CA ARG A 55 -9.78 -6.60 -7.33
C ARG A 55 -8.55 -5.81 -6.88
N ASP A 56 -8.77 -4.65 -6.28
CA ASP A 56 -7.70 -3.79 -5.77
C ASP A 56 -7.02 -4.45 -4.57
N VAL A 57 -7.81 -4.99 -3.64
CA VAL A 57 -7.32 -5.75 -2.48
C VAL A 57 -6.55 -6.99 -2.93
N ALA A 58 -7.10 -7.79 -3.85
CA ALA A 58 -6.42 -8.99 -4.38
C ALA A 58 -5.08 -8.66 -5.06
N LYS A 59 -5.00 -7.52 -5.75
CA LYS A 59 -3.74 -7.03 -6.34
C LYS A 59 -2.69 -6.74 -5.25
N VAL A 60 -3.07 -6.13 -4.13
CA VAL A 60 -2.14 -5.88 -3.01
C VAL A 60 -1.68 -7.19 -2.38
N ILE A 61 -2.61 -8.10 -2.07
CA ILE A 61 -2.31 -9.40 -1.46
C ILE A 61 -1.30 -10.19 -2.31
N SER A 62 -1.57 -10.32 -3.61
CA SER A 62 -0.68 -11.04 -4.54
C SER A 62 0.70 -10.38 -4.68
N ARG A 63 0.76 -9.04 -4.74
CA ARG A 63 2.01 -8.30 -4.93
C ARG A 63 2.87 -8.18 -3.69
N CYS A 64 2.26 -8.25 -2.50
CA CYS A 64 2.97 -8.24 -1.23
C CYS A 64 3.42 -9.65 -0.80
N ASN A 65 3.23 -10.67 -1.66
CA ASN A 65 3.58 -12.07 -1.39
C ASN A 65 2.95 -12.61 -0.09
N LEU A 66 1.77 -12.11 0.29
CA LEU A 66 1.07 -12.52 1.51
C LEU A 66 0.75 -14.02 1.53
N ASN A 67 0.56 -14.63 0.35
CA ASN A 67 0.29 -16.05 0.19
C ASN A 67 1.52 -16.97 0.34
N LYS A 68 2.73 -16.44 0.57
CA LYS A 68 3.94 -17.27 0.73
C LYS A 68 4.10 -17.67 2.19
N THR A 69 4.12 -18.98 2.43
CA THR A 69 4.34 -19.62 3.73
C THR A 69 5.82 -19.71 4.13
N ASP A 70 6.72 -19.23 3.29
CA ASP A 70 8.15 -19.47 3.42
C ASP A 70 8.69 -18.54 4.50
N GLY A 71 9.12 -19.09 5.63
CA GLY A 71 9.52 -18.39 6.87
C GLY A 71 10.77 -17.49 6.78
N HIS A 72 11.09 -16.93 5.62
CA HIS A 72 12.15 -15.95 5.44
C HIS A 72 11.63 -14.50 5.52
N ASP A 73 12.35 -13.67 6.27
CA ASP A 73 12.30 -12.19 6.34
C ASP A 73 10.99 -11.54 5.84
N ARG A 74 9.90 -11.72 6.59
CA ARG A 74 8.67 -10.95 6.39
C ARG A 74 8.91 -9.50 6.76
N ARG A 75 9.18 -8.70 5.73
CA ARG A 75 9.37 -7.25 5.82
C ARG A 75 8.02 -6.52 5.92
N ALA A 76 8.01 -5.37 6.57
CA ALA A 76 6.81 -4.57 6.77
C ALA A 76 6.23 -4.04 5.44
N ILE A 77 4.90 -3.91 5.41
CA ILE A 77 4.14 -3.30 4.31
C ILE A 77 3.67 -1.92 4.78
N MET A 78 4.08 -0.88 4.08
CA MET A 78 3.63 0.48 4.31
C MET A 78 2.52 0.82 3.30
N VAL A 79 1.31 1.12 3.78
CA VAL A 79 0.20 1.56 2.93
C VAL A 79 -0.07 3.04 3.16
N HIS A 80 -0.20 3.83 2.10
CA HIS A 80 -0.58 5.23 2.26
C HIS A 80 -1.40 5.80 1.09
N CYS A 81 -2.31 6.71 1.43
CA CYS A 81 -2.96 7.66 0.52
C CYS A 81 -2.36 9.07 0.71
N LYS A 82 -3.05 10.11 0.25
CA LYS A 82 -2.65 11.51 0.48
C LYS A 82 -2.58 11.86 1.97
N GLY A 83 -3.62 11.50 2.74
CA GLY A 83 -3.74 11.84 4.16
C GLY A 83 -3.25 10.75 5.12
N GLY A 84 -2.99 9.53 4.65
CA GLY A 84 -2.57 8.42 5.52
C GLY A 84 -3.69 7.78 6.35
N PHE A 85 -4.94 8.21 6.21
CA PHE A 85 -6.11 7.65 6.91
C PHE A 85 -6.98 6.84 5.92
N GLY A 86 -8.30 7.09 5.85
CA GLY A 86 -9.24 6.67 4.80
C GLY A 86 -8.87 5.39 4.05
N ARG A 87 -8.56 5.53 2.75
CA ARG A 87 -8.14 4.44 1.85
C ARG A 87 -6.98 3.60 2.42
N SER A 88 -5.98 4.23 3.04
CA SER A 88 -4.82 3.54 3.63
C SER A 88 -5.24 2.58 4.73
N VAL A 89 -6.08 3.06 5.64
CA VAL A 89 -6.57 2.26 6.78
C VAL A 89 -7.45 1.11 6.28
N VAL A 90 -8.34 1.36 5.31
CA VAL A 90 -9.19 0.31 4.74
C VAL A 90 -8.35 -0.81 4.12
N PHE A 91 -7.35 -0.49 3.29
CA PHE A 91 -6.43 -1.49 2.75
C PHE A 91 -5.65 -2.23 3.83
N ALA A 92 -5.13 -1.52 4.83
CA ALA A 92 -4.40 -2.12 5.95
C ALA A 92 -5.29 -3.12 6.71
N CYS A 93 -6.55 -2.78 6.98
CA CYS A 93 -7.52 -3.69 7.59
C CYS A 93 -7.75 -4.93 6.72
N CYS A 94 -7.95 -4.78 5.41
CA CYS A 94 -8.13 -5.92 4.51
C CYS A 94 -6.90 -6.85 4.51
N ILE A 95 -5.69 -6.29 4.52
CA ILE A 95 -4.44 -7.07 4.62
C ILE A 95 -4.40 -7.85 5.93
N VAL A 96 -4.69 -7.20 7.06
CA VAL A 96 -4.65 -7.85 8.38
C VAL A 96 -5.70 -8.95 8.50
N ILE A 97 -6.93 -8.70 8.04
CA ILE A 97 -8.00 -9.70 8.03
C ILE A 97 -7.57 -10.94 7.23
N TRP A 98 -7.00 -10.73 6.04
CA TRP A 98 -6.50 -11.81 5.19
C TRP A 98 -5.33 -12.57 5.85
N GLU A 99 -4.34 -11.84 6.37
CA GLU A 99 -3.13 -12.43 6.96
C GLU A 99 -3.39 -13.19 8.25
N GLN A 100 -4.32 -12.70 9.07
CA GLN A 100 -4.64 -13.31 10.36
C GLN A 100 -5.79 -14.32 10.27
N ASP A 101 -6.31 -14.56 9.06
CA ASP A 101 -7.49 -15.41 8.82
C ASP A 101 -8.63 -15.09 9.81
N VAL A 102 -8.93 -13.79 9.95
CA VAL A 102 -9.91 -13.34 10.94
C VAL A 102 -11.30 -13.85 10.54
N PRO A 103 -11.99 -14.63 11.39
CA PRO A 103 -13.31 -15.17 11.07
C PRO A 103 -14.32 -14.03 10.93
N GLY A 104 -15.20 -14.17 9.92
CA GLY A 104 -16.31 -13.26 9.64
C GLY A 104 -17.60 -13.65 10.35
#